data_AF-A0A2E1CDI2-F1
#
_entry.id   AF-A0A2E1CDI2-F1
#
_cell.length_a   1.000
_cell.length_b   1.000
_cell.length_c   1.000
_cell.angle_alpha   90.00
_cell.angle_beta   90.00
_cell.angle_gamma   90.00
#
_symmetry.space_group_name_H-M   'P 1'
#
loop_
_entity.id
_entity.type
_entity.pdbx_description
1 polymer ?
#
loop_
_entity_poly.entity_id
_entity_poly.type
_entity_poly.pdbx_seq_one_letter_code
_entity_poly.pdbx_strand_id
1 'polypeptide(L)'
;MKRFKKHHLIWVLFLAVAVLSLTFSIVSESPPLTNSERVSTLASDFACPVCDGQSLAESDVPVAKTIRATISTMVDGGSSDEDIRQFLVSKFGEDIDYNPNSDGVTGLVWVIPVAAGIVAFFGTVLILLSWMGKEKNTVKSTQRFSLALQSSRWVWILLVCFLAIGAGFLVAKTAGSRNSGDAISGEIRMSPRTLLIEASVAPREEAIEIYNQVLELQPSNAEALAYRGWMLWLGGELENSVSDIESAITFDPSYPDARAFSAIINFREGKIVEASENLLLIDSLNSSPVIKDLLASSRFRESVSSELARKGDLLLALELIDSGTENDPTNSSLFAHRGWLLAISGDQQLAELSLISLNASLEINPQDPYAIAYKALVEAKIFEKMNSSKKYVEKFKALPNPPLELVELLRLEGLL
;
A
#
# COMPACT_ATOMS: atom_id res chain seq x y z
N MET A 1 -26.53 20.61 -67.83
CA MET A 1 -25.96 21.22 -66.60
C MET A 1 -26.77 21.02 -65.30
N LYS A 2 -27.98 20.41 -65.28
CA LYS A 2 -28.80 20.30 -64.06
C LYS A 2 -28.61 19.03 -63.19
N ARG A 3 -28.00 17.94 -63.69
CA ARG A 3 -27.83 16.68 -62.93
C ARG A 3 -26.64 16.67 -61.95
N PHE A 4 -25.59 17.45 -62.23
CA PHE A 4 -24.39 17.51 -61.38
C PHE A 4 -24.64 18.13 -59.99
N LYS A 5 -25.62 19.03 -59.85
CA LYS A 5 -25.94 19.68 -58.57
C LYS A 5 -26.69 18.79 -57.56
N LYS A 6 -27.41 17.76 -58.01
CA LYS A 6 -28.22 16.90 -57.12
C LYS A 6 -27.38 15.95 -56.26
N HIS A 7 -26.27 15.41 -56.79
CA HIS A 7 -25.43 14.50 -56.03
C HIS A 7 -24.65 15.21 -54.92
N HIS A 8 -24.13 16.42 -55.15
CA HIS A 8 -23.49 17.21 -54.10
C HIS A 8 -24.46 17.63 -52.99
N LEU A 9 -25.72 17.91 -53.32
CA LEU A 9 -26.73 18.25 -52.31
C LEU A 9 -27.01 17.07 -51.36
N ILE A 10 -27.04 15.84 -51.88
CA ILE A 10 -27.25 14.62 -51.09
C ILE A 10 -26.07 14.38 -50.15
N TRP A 11 -24.83 14.56 -50.63
CA TRP A 11 -23.63 14.42 -49.79
C TRP A 11 -23.53 15.50 -48.70
N VAL A 12 -23.92 16.74 -49.00
CA VAL A 12 -23.96 17.82 -47.99
C VAL A 12 -25.03 17.55 -46.94
N LEU A 13 -26.19 17.04 -47.34
CA LEU A 13 -27.24 16.65 -46.40
C LEU A 13 -26.78 15.50 -45.50
N PHE A 14 -26.10 14.50 -46.06
CA PHE A 14 -25.57 13.36 -45.32
C PHE A 14 -24.50 13.80 -44.30
N LEU A 15 -23.62 14.72 -44.71
CA LEU A 15 -22.59 15.28 -43.83
C LEU A 15 -23.21 16.16 -42.72
N ALA A 16 -24.25 16.93 -43.03
CA ALA A 16 -24.98 17.72 -42.04
C ALA A 16 -25.68 16.83 -41.01
N VAL A 17 -26.30 15.73 -41.44
CA VAL A 17 -26.94 14.75 -40.54
C VAL A 17 -25.90 14.01 -39.69
N ALA A 18 -24.77 13.63 -40.26
CA ALA A 18 -23.67 13.01 -39.52
C ALA A 18 -23.10 13.96 -38.45
N VAL A 19 -22.89 15.23 -38.80
CA VAL A 19 -22.44 16.26 -37.85
C VAL A 19 -23.49 16.53 -36.79
N LEU A 20 -24.78 16.63 -37.14
CA LEU A 20 -25.85 16.82 -36.17
C LEU A 20 -25.94 15.64 -35.19
N SER A 21 -25.82 14.41 -35.69
CA SER A 21 -25.84 13.19 -34.87
C SER A 21 -24.65 13.14 -33.90
N LEU A 22 -23.46 13.55 -34.35
CA LEU A 22 -22.30 13.65 -33.46
C LEU A 22 -22.49 14.74 -32.40
N THR A 23 -23.02 15.92 -32.78
CA THR A 23 -23.26 17.00 -31.83
C THR A 23 -24.33 16.66 -30.80
N PHE A 24 -25.36 15.91 -31.20
CA PHE A 24 -26.43 15.48 -30.30
C PHE A 24 -25.93 14.44 -29.28
N SER A 25 -24.99 13.57 -29.69
CA SER A 25 -24.36 12.59 -28.80
C SER A 25 -23.40 13.22 -27.77
N ILE A 26 -22.92 14.45 -28.02
CA ILE A 26 -22.03 15.18 -27.10
C ILE A 26 -22.85 16.00 -26.08
N VAL A 27 -24.07 16.42 -26.44
CA VAL A 27 -24.90 17.35 -25.64
C VAL A 27 -25.95 16.63 -24.77
N SER A 28 -26.07 15.30 -24.84
CA SER A 28 -26.89 14.55 -23.88
C SER A 28 -26.20 14.48 -22.52
N GLU A 29 -26.23 15.59 -21.78
CA GLU A 29 -25.86 15.66 -20.37
C GLU A 29 -26.70 14.66 -19.58
N SER A 30 -26.02 13.72 -18.93
CA SER A 30 -26.64 12.78 -17.99
C SER A 30 -27.11 13.56 -16.76
N PRO A 31 -28.25 13.19 -16.12
CA PRO A 31 -28.70 13.82 -14.89
C PRO A 31 -27.63 13.77 -13.79
N PRO A 32 -27.66 14.69 -12.79
CA PRO A 32 -26.68 14.69 -11.71
C PRO A 32 -26.74 13.36 -10.96
N LEU A 33 -25.60 12.66 -10.91
CA LEU A 33 -25.46 11.35 -10.27
C LEU A 33 -25.83 11.44 -8.80
N THR A 34 -26.69 10.53 -8.33
CA THR A 34 -26.88 10.30 -6.89
C THR A 34 -25.57 9.83 -6.24
N ASN A 35 -25.39 9.99 -4.93
CA ASN A 35 -24.17 9.51 -4.25
C ASN A 35 -23.91 8.03 -4.51
N SER A 36 -24.95 7.19 -4.53
CA SER A 36 -24.82 5.76 -4.87
C SER A 36 -24.35 5.52 -6.30
N GLU A 37 -24.84 6.30 -7.26
CA GLU A 37 -24.39 6.20 -8.66
C GLU A 37 -22.97 6.72 -8.80
N ARG A 38 -22.60 7.81 -8.10
CA ARG A 38 -21.20 8.30 -8.03
C ARG A 38 -20.26 7.20 -7.53
N VAL A 39 -20.60 6.56 -6.42
CA VAL A 39 -19.80 5.45 -5.86
C VAL A 39 -19.68 4.30 -6.85
N SER A 40 -20.77 3.92 -7.51
CA SER A 40 -20.75 2.85 -8.51
C SER A 40 -19.89 3.18 -9.73
N THR A 41 -19.94 4.42 -10.21
CA THR A 41 -19.13 4.89 -11.34
C THR A 41 -17.66 4.94 -10.97
N LEU A 42 -17.31 5.57 -9.86
CA LEU A 42 -15.94 5.58 -9.33
C LEU A 42 -15.42 4.15 -9.15
N ALA A 43 -16.20 3.25 -8.54
CA ALA A 43 -15.78 1.85 -8.39
C ALA A 43 -15.59 1.10 -9.72
N SER A 44 -16.23 1.53 -10.81
CA SER A 44 -16.07 0.92 -12.13
C SER A 44 -14.81 1.43 -12.86
N ASP A 45 -14.37 2.64 -12.56
CA ASP A 45 -13.19 3.28 -13.15
C ASP A 45 -11.87 2.72 -12.59
N PHE A 46 -11.91 2.05 -11.44
CA PHE A 46 -10.72 1.50 -10.79
C PHE A 46 -10.67 -0.02 -10.87
N ALA A 47 -9.51 -0.55 -11.23
CA ALA A 47 -9.19 -1.96 -11.15
C ALA A 47 -9.10 -2.42 -9.69
N CYS A 48 -9.58 -3.62 -9.40
CA CYS A 48 -9.27 -4.28 -8.14
C CYS A 48 -7.78 -4.69 -8.13
N PRO A 49 -6.98 -4.21 -7.15
CA PRO A 49 -5.53 -4.42 -7.14
C PRO A 49 -5.11 -5.88 -6.90
N VAL A 50 -6.05 -6.73 -6.50
CA VAL A 50 -5.82 -8.14 -6.16
C VAL A 50 -6.66 -9.08 -7.01
N CYS A 51 -7.40 -8.56 -8.00
CA CYS A 51 -8.28 -9.36 -8.84
C CYS A 51 -7.79 -9.39 -10.30
N ASP A 52 -8.08 -10.46 -11.01
CA ASP A 52 -7.72 -10.63 -12.42
C ASP A 52 -8.61 -9.77 -13.35
N GLY A 53 -8.20 -8.52 -13.57
CA GLY A 53 -8.75 -7.65 -14.63
C GLY A 53 -10.20 -7.19 -14.40
N GLN A 54 -10.70 -7.28 -13.17
CA GLN A 54 -12.02 -6.81 -12.76
C GLN A 54 -11.94 -5.43 -12.12
N SER A 55 -13.02 -4.65 -12.24
CA SER A 55 -13.15 -3.38 -11.53
C SER A 55 -13.54 -3.58 -10.06
N LEU A 56 -13.33 -2.57 -9.22
CA LEU A 56 -13.80 -2.58 -7.83
C LEU A 56 -15.32 -2.78 -7.73
N ALA A 57 -16.08 -2.33 -8.74
CA ALA A 57 -17.53 -2.52 -8.81
C ALA A 57 -17.92 -3.99 -9.04
N GLU A 58 -17.16 -4.71 -9.87
CA GLU A 58 -17.47 -6.10 -10.27
C GLU A 58 -16.92 -7.14 -9.29
N SER A 59 -15.83 -6.84 -8.57
CA SER A 59 -15.17 -7.80 -7.69
C SER A 59 -15.82 -7.93 -6.30
N ASP A 60 -16.06 -9.17 -5.88
CA ASP A 60 -16.63 -9.51 -4.56
C ASP A 60 -15.62 -9.91 -3.49
N VAL A 61 -14.33 -9.76 -3.77
CA VAL A 61 -13.26 -10.04 -2.81
C VAL A 61 -13.27 -9.06 -1.63
N PRO A 62 -12.75 -9.45 -0.45
CA PRO A 62 -12.73 -8.59 0.74
C PRO A 62 -12.09 -7.22 0.49
N VAL A 63 -10.98 -7.17 -0.25
CA VAL A 63 -10.27 -5.92 -0.56
C VAL A 63 -11.13 -4.96 -1.38
N ALA A 64 -11.80 -5.45 -2.44
CA ALA A 64 -12.68 -4.64 -3.26
C ALA A 64 -13.88 -4.08 -2.47
N LYS A 65 -14.42 -4.86 -1.52
CA LYS A 65 -15.49 -4.40 -0.61
C LYS A 65 -15.01 -3.28 0.32
N THR A 66 -13.82 -3.41 0.89
CA THR A 66 -13.23 -2.37 1.75
C THR A 66 -12.96 -1.07 0.99
N ILE A 67 -12.42 -1.17 -0.23
CA ILE A 67 -12.17 0.01 -1.05
C ILE A 67 -13.49 0.68 -1.46
N ARG A 68 -14.51 -0.09 -1.88
CA ARG A 68 -15.86 0.43 -2.17
C ARG A 68 -16.47 1.15 -0.96
N ALA A 69 -16.33 0.59 0.24
CA ALA A 69 -16.80 1.23 1.46
C ALA A 69 -16.07 2.56 1.75
N THR A 70 -14.77 2.61 1.44
CA THR A 70 -13.95 3.83 1.58
C THR A 70 -14.41 4.91 0.59
N ILE A 71 -14.62 4.53 -0.68
CA ILE A 71 -15.17 5.43 -1.71
C ILE A 71 -16.54 5.97 -1.26
N SER A 72 -17.44 5.11 -0.77
CA SER A 72 -18.74 5.54 -0.24
C SER A 72 -18.60 6.55 0.88
N THR A 73 -17.69 6.30 1.82
CA THR A 73 -17.45 7.21 2.96
C THR A 73 -16.95 8.58 2.50
N MET A 74 -16.06 8.62 1.51
CA MET A 74 -15.52 9.88 0.97
C MET A 74 -16.58 10.64 0.15
N VAL A 75 -17.38 9.93 -0.66
CA VAL A 75 -18.48 10.53 -1.43
C VAL A 75 -19.53 11.13 -0.50
N ASP A 76 -19.93 10.40 0.55
CA ASP A 76 -20.88 10.89 1.55
C ASP A 76 -20.30 12.03 2.41
N GLY A 77 -18.98 12.05 2.59
CA GLY A 77 -18.23 13.15 3.21
C GLY A 77 -18.10 14.41 2.33
N GLY A 78 -18.57 14.37 1.08
CA GLY A 78 -18.55 15.51 0.16
C GLY A 78 -17.23 15.71 -0.60
N SER A 79 -16.35 14.71 -0.63
CA SER A 79 -15.12 14.76 -1.44
C SER A 79 -15.42 14.82 -2.94
N SER A 80 -14.53 15.48 -3.68
CA SER A 80 -14.59 15.51 -5.15
C SER A 80 -14.05 14.22 -5.75
N ASP A 81 -14.45 13.89 -6.97
CA ASP A 81 -14.02 12.65 -7.65
C ASP A 81 -12.49 12.66 -7.90
N GLU A 82 -11.90 13.83 -8.09
CA GLU A 82 -10.45 14.03 -8.23
C GLU A 82 -9.70 13.74 -6.92
N ASP A 83 -10.23 14.21 -5.78
CA ASP A 83 -9.62 13.94 -4.47
C ASP A 83 -9.65 12.43 -4.15
N ILE A 84 -10.77 11.78 -4.49
CA ILE A 84 -10.93 10.33 -4.31
C ILE A 84 -9.94 9.57 -5.21
N ARG A 85 -9.81 9.98 -6.47
CA ARG A 85 -8.88 9.37 -7.44
C ARG A 85 -7.43 9.52 -6.99
N GLN A 86 -7.01 10.71 -6.60
CA GLN A 86 -5.67 10.95 -6.06
C GLN A 86 -5.41 10.13 -4.78
N PHE A 87 -6.39 10.03 -3.88
CA PHE A 87 -6.27 9.21 -2.70
C PHE A 87 -6.03 7.73 -3.07
N LEU A 88 -6.85 7.17 -3.96
CA LEU A 88 -6.71 5.78 -4.40
C LEU A 88 -5.39 5.54 -5.12
N VAL A 89 -5.01 6.41 -6.06
CA VAL A 89 -3.74 6.32 -6.80
C VAL A 89 -2.53 6.43 -5.85
N SER A 90 -2.57 7.33 -4.88
CA SER A 90 -1.48 7.47 -3.90
C SER A 90 -1.30 6.23 -3.01
N LYS A 91 -2.37 5.45 -2.80
CA LYS A 91 -2.37 4.25 -1.96
C LYS A 91 -2.05 2.99 -2.73
N PHE A 92 -2.58 2.84 -3.95
CA PHE A 92 -2.52 1.58 -4.70
C PHE A 92 -1.72 1.67 -6.01
N GLY A 93 -1.28 2.86 -6.44
CA GLY A 93 -0.46 3.10 -7.64
C GLY A 93 -1.24 3.75 -8.79
N GLU A 94 -0.56 4.19 -9.85
CA GLU A 94 -1.21 4.80 -11.03
C GLU A 94 -1.92 3.75 -11.92
N ASP A 95 -1.48 2.50 -11.90
CA ASP A 95 -1.97 1.42 -12.78
C ASP A 95 -3.39 0.93 -12.44
N ILE A 96 -3.94 1.36 -11.31
CA ILE A 96 -5.30 0.98 -10.89
C ILE A 96 -6.39 1.77 -11.61
N ASP A 97 -6.04 2.91 -12.19
CA ASP A 97 -7.00 3.84 -12.78
C ASP A 97 -7.16 3.54 -14.28
N TYR A 98 -8.35 3.10 -14.70
CA TYR A 98 -8.64 2.89 -16.12
C TYR A 98 -8.74 4.18 -16.92
N ASN A 99 -8.94 5.32 -16.25
CA ASN A 99 -9.07 6.63 -16.87
C ASN A 99 -8.12 7.64 -16.20
N PRO A 100 -6.79 7.47 -16.37
CA PRO A 100 -5.81 8.36 -15.76
C PRO A 100 -5.97 9.78 -16.29
N ASN A 101 -5.75 10.78 -15.43
CA ASN A 101 -5.84 12.19 -15.80
C ASN A 101 -4.92 12.50 -16.99
N SER A 102 -5.46 13.20 -17.99
CA SER A 102 -4.83 13.40 -19.30
C SER A 102 -3.71 14.45 -19.33
N ASP A 103 -3.10 14.78 -18.19
CA ASP A 103 -2.07 15.80 -18.12
C ASP A 103 -0.70 15.21 -18.49
N GLY A 104 -0.23 15.52 -19.71
CA GLY A 104 1.13 15.20 -20.16
C GLY A 104 1.22 14.26 -21.36
N VAL A 105 2.26 13.42 -21.37
CA VAL A 105 2.66 12.57 -22.53
C VAL A 105 1.67 11.42 -22.78
N THR A 106 0.89 11.01 -21.78
CA THR A 106 -0.17 9.98 -21.86
C THR A 106 -1.32 10.35 -22.81
N GLY A 107 -1.62 11.64 -22.98
CA GLY A 107 -2.63 12.11 -23.93
C GLY A 107 -2.29 11.84 -25.40
N LEU A 108 -1.01 11.71 -25.76
CA LEU A 108 -0.58 11.43 -27.13
C LEU A 108 -1.06 10.05 -27.63
N VAL A 109 -1.22 9.08 -26.73
CA VAL A 109 -1.66 7.72 -27.06
C VAL A 109 -3.06 7.74 -27.69
N TRP A 110 -3.91 8.67 -27.28
CA TRP A 110 -5.27 8.81 -27.79
C TRP A 110 -5.37 9.67 -29.06
N VAL A 111 -4.47 10.65 -29.22
CA VAL A 111 -4.45 11.56 -30.39
C VAL A 111 -3.85 10.90 -31.64
N ILE A 112 -2.83 10.05 -31.46
CA ILE A 112 -2.09 9.43 -32.58
C ILE A 112 -3.00 8.54 -33.46
N PRO A 113 -3.84 7.62 -32.94
CA PRO A 113 -4.72 6.78 -33.76
C PRO A 113 -5.74 7.60 -34.56
N VAL A 114 -6.31 8.64 -33.94
CA VAL A 114 -7.28 9.53 -34.60
C VAL A 114 -6.61 10.33 -35.71
N ALA A 115 -5.43 10.90 -35.45
CA ALA A 115 -4.66 11.62 -36.46
C ALA A 115 -4.24 10.72 -37.64
N ALA A 116 -3.77 9.50 -37.36
CA ALA A 116 -3.43 8.52 -38.39
C ALA A 116 -4.65 8.13 -39.24
N GLY A 117 -5.81 7.91 -38.60
CA GLY A 117 -7.07 7.63 -39.29
C GLY A 117 -7.51 8.77 -40.21
N ILE A 118 -7.41 10.02 -39.75
CA ILE A 118 -7.70 11.21 -40.55
C ILE A 118 -6.77 11.29 -41.77
N VAL A 119 -5.45 11.11 -41.57
CA VAL A 119 -4.47 11.14 -42.67
C VAL A 119 -4.73 10.04 -43.69
N ALA A 120 -5.05 8.82 -43.25
CA ALA A 120 -5.40 7.72 -44.14
C ALA A 120 -6.68 7.99 -44.94
N PHE A 121 -7.70 8.57 -44.30
CA PHE A 121 -8.96 8.93 -44.94
C PHE A 121 -8.76 10.05 -46.00
N PHE A 122 -8.04 11.12 -45.66
CA PHE A 122 -7.75 12.18 -46.63
C PHE A 122 -6.85 11.71 -47.77
N GLY A 123 -5.86 10.85 -47.48
CA GLY A 123 -4.99 10.25 -48.50
C GLY A 123 -5.77 9.41 -49.52
N THR A 124 -6.69 8.57 -49.04
CA THR A 124 -7.54 7.74 -49.93
C THR A 124 -8.50 8.58 -50.76
N VAL A 125 -9.12 9.62 -50.17
CA VAL A 125 -10.00 10.55 -50.89
C VAL A 125 -9.25 11.32 -51.97
N LEU A 126 -8.04 11.83 -51.69
CA LEU A 126 -7.22 12.55 -52.67
C LEU A 126 -6.80 11.65 -53.85
N ILE A 127 -6.45 10.40 -53.58
CA ILE A 127 -6.12 9.42 -54.64
C ILE A 127 -7.36 9.15 -55.51
N LEU A 128 -8.53 8.93 -54.90
CA LEU A 128 -9.78 8.72 -55.64
C LEU A 128 -10.18 9.94 -56.48
N LEU A 129 -10.04 11.15 -55.94
CA LEU A 129 -10.30 12.40 -56.67
C LEU A 129 -9.31 12.61 -57.83
N SER A 130 -8.04 12.26 -57.65
CA SER A 130 -7.03 12.34 -58.71
C SER A 130 -7.31 11.37 -59.87
N TRP A 131 -8.01 10.26 -59.61
CA TRP A 131 -8.40 9.27 -60.61
C TRP A 131 -9.67 9.64 -61.40
N MET A 132 -10.42 10.63 -60.93
CA MET A 132 -11.60 11.17 -61.62
C MET A 132 -11.26 12.32 -62.59
N GLY A 133 -9.99 12.76 -62.65
CA GLY A 133 -9.55 13.95 -63.37
C GLY A 133 -9.07 13.78 -64.82
N LYS A 134 -9.20 12.60 -65.46
CA LYS A 134 -8.80 12.41 -66.87
C LYS A 134 -9.87 11.69 -67.69
N GLU A 135 -10.92 12.41 -68.03
CA GLU A 135 -11.62 12.21 -69.30
C GLU A 135 -11.60 13.51 -70.11
N LYS A 136 -10.71 13.54 -71.11
CA LYS A 136 -10.93 14.33 -72.32
C LYS A 136 -10.95 13.37 -73.50
N ASN A 137 -12.14 13.28 -74.11
CA ASN A 137 -12.52 12.69 -75.40
C ASN A 137 -11.39 12.78 -76.46
N THR A 138 -11.21 11.85 -77.40
CA THR A 138 -12.20 11.46 -78.42
C THR A 138 -11.82 10.15 -79.13
N VAL A 139 -12.86 9.40 -79.51
CA VAL A 139 -12.86 8.21 -80.37
C VAL A 139 -12.60 8.58 -81.83
N LYS A 140 -11.75 7.81 -82.53
CA LYS A 140 -12.02 7.41 -83.93
C LYS A 140 -11.58 5.96 -84.16
N SER A 141 -12.50 5.25 -84.82
CA SER A 141 -12.51 3.88 -85.36
C SER A 141 -11.15 3.23 -85.61
N THR A 142 -11.00 1.94 -85.33
CA THR A 142 -11.38 0.80 -86.21
C THR A 142 -11.16 -0.52 -85.46
N GLN A 143 -11.98 -1.52 -85.79
CA GLN A 143 -11.99 -2.92 -85.40
C GLN A 143 -10.66 -3.53 -84.92
N ARG A 144 -10.70 -4.28 -83.81
CA ARG A 144 -10.47 -5.73 -83.77
C ARG A 144 -10.67 -6.29 -82.36
N PHE A 145 -11.37 -7.41 -82.31
CA PHE A 145 -11.54 -8.24 -81.12
C PHE A 145 -10.15 -8.72 -80.66
N SER A 146 -9.71 -8.27 -79.50
CA SER A 146 -8.65 -8.94 -78.75
C SER A 146 -8.99 -8.82 -77.27
N LEU A 147 -9.02 -9.97 -76.59
CA LEU A 147 -8.98 -10.05 -75.13
C LEU A 147 -7.63 -9.47 -74.68
N ALA A 148 -7.55 -8.15 -74.55
CA ALA A 148 -6.43 -7.49 -73.94
C ALA A 148 -6.87 -7.02 -72.56
N LEU A 149 -6.29 -7.65 -71.54
CA LEU A 149 -6.33 -7.29 -70.13
C LEU A 149 -5.64 -5.92 -69.95
N GLN A 150 -6.16 -4.87 -70.58
CA GLN A 150 -5.53 -3.54 -70.61
C GLN A 150 -6.37 -2.58 -69.78
N SER A 151 -6.32 -2.78 -68.48
CA SER A 151 -6.81 -1.82 -67.51
C SER A 151 -5.86 -1.87 -66.32
N SER A 152 -4.98 -0.87 -66.27
CA SER A 152 -4.10 -0.57 -65.13
C SER A 152 -4.86 -0.60 -63.79
N ARG A 153 -6.18 -0.35 -63.82
CA ARG A 153 -7.05 -0.40 -62.63
C ARG A 153 -7.16 -1.79 -62.01
N TRP A 154 -7.23 -2.87 -62.80
CA TRP A 154 -7.34 -4.23 -62.25
C TRP A 154 -6.03 -4.70 -61.61
N VAL A 155 -4.89 -4.28 -62.14
CA VAL A 155 -3.56 -4.57 -61.56
C VAL A 155 -3.44 -3.91 -60.18
N TRP A 156 -3.88 -2.64 -60.05
CA TRP A 156 -3.87 -1.93 -58.77
C TRP A 156 -4.86 -2.51 -57.75
N ILE A 157 -6.07 -2.91 -58.17
CA ILE A 157 -7.05 -3.57 -57.29
C ILE A 157 -6.47 -4.89 -56.77
N LEU A 158 -5.89 -5.71 -57.65
CA LEU A 158 -5.25 -6.96 -57.25
C LEU A 158 -4.07 -6.73 -56.30
N LEU A 159 -3.27 -5.69 -56.52
CA LEU A 159 -2.14 -5.33 -55.66
C LEU A 159 -2.60 -4.88 -54.28
N VAL A 160 -3.66 -4.07 -54.18
CA VAL A 160 -4.25 -3.65 -52.90
C VAL A 160 -4.89 -4.82 -52.17
N CYS A 161 -5.64 -5.67 -52.86
CA CYS A 161 -6.20 -6.90 -52.27
C CYS A 161 -5.09 -7.81 -51.75
N PHE A 162 -4.01 -7.99 -52.51
CA PHE A 162 -2.86 -8.80 -52.10
C PHE A 162 -2.15 -8.21 -50.87
N LEU A 163 -1.97 -6.89 -50.82
CA LEU A 163 -1.40 -6.20 -49.65
C LEU A 163 -2.29 -6.33 -48.42
N ALA A 164 -3.61 -6.18 -48.57
CA ALA A 164 -4.56 -6.32 -47.48
C ALA A 164 -4.61 -7.77 -46.94
N ILE A 165 -4.61 -8.76 -47.83
CA ILE A 165 -4.56 -10.18 -47.45
C ILE A 165 -3.22 -10.51 -46.78
N GLY A 166 -2.10 -10.00 -47.32
CA GLY A 166 -0.77 -10.19 -46.74
C GLY A 166 -0.63 -9.55 -45.36
N ALA A 167 -1.15 -8.33 -45.18
CA ALA A 167 -1.20 -7.67 -43.88
C ALA A 167 -2.09 -8.44 -42.91
N GLY A 168 -3.28 -8.88 -43.34
CA GLY A 168 -4.18 -9.71 -42.52
C GLY A 168 -3.54 -11.03 -42.11
N PHE A 169 -2.79 -11.68 -43.00
CA PHE A 169 -2.05 -12.90 -42.69
C PHE A 169 -0.89 -12.66 -41.72
N LEU A 170 -0.17 -11.53 -41.86
CA LEU A 170 0.93 -11.18 -40.97
C LEU A 170 0.41 -10.87 -39.57
N VAL A 171 -0.69 -10.10 -39.47
CA VAL A 171 -1.41 -9.85 -38.21
C VAL A 171 -1.90 -11.16 -37.60
N ALA A 172 -2.45 -12.07 -38.39
CA ALA A 172 -2.89 -13.39 -37.92
C ALA A 172 -1.72 -14.29 -37.47
N LYS A 173 -0.50 -14.07 -37.98
CA LYS A 173 0.71 -14.79 -37.55
C LYS A 173 1.37 -14.18 -36.31
N THR A 174 1.24 -12.88 -36.11
CA THR A 174 1.74 -12.19 -34.91
C THR A 174 0.74 -12.27 -33.77
N ALA A 175 -0.55 -12.41 -34.07
CA ALA A 175 -1.56 -12.79 -33.10
C ALA A 175 -1.36 -14.27 -32.77
N GLY A 176 -0.83 -14.59 -31.59
CA GLY A 176 -0.56 -15.96 -31.18
C GLY A 176 -1.79 -16.87 -31.34
N SER A 177 -1.58 -18.09 -31.84
CA SER A 177 -2.63 -19.11 -31.91
C SER A 177 -2.84 -19.73 -30.53
N ARG A 178 -4.07 -19.64 -30.00
CA ARG A 178 -4.50 -20.30 -28.76
C ARG A 178 -4.98 -21.71 -29.08
N ASN A 179 -4.53 -22.70 -28.31
CA ASN A 179 -5.01 -24.08 -28.43
C ASN A 179 -6.15 -24.33 -27.45
N SER A 180 -7.04 -25.28 -27.78
CA SER A 180 -8.12 -25.75 -26.91
C SER A 180 -7.53 -26.48 -25.70
N GLY A 181 -7.18 -25.71 -24.66
CA GLY A 181 -6.45 -26.13 -23.48
C GLY A 181 -5.74 -24.97 -22.77
N ASP A 182 -5.54 -23.83 -23.45
CA ASP A 182 -4.99 -22.62 -22.83
C ASP A 182 -6.08 -21.93 -21.98
N ALA A 183 -5.78 -21.68 -20.69
CA ALA A 183 -6.64 -20.92 -19.80
C ALA A 183 -6.92 -19.50 -20.37
N ILE A 184 -8.14 -19.00 -20.15
CA ILE A 184 -8.62 -17.75 -20.75
C ILE A 184 -7.90 -16.53 -20.17
N SER A 185 -7.56 -16.57 -18.88
CA SER A 185 -6.55 -15.75 -18.23
C SER A 185 -5.33 -16.63 -17.94
N GLY A 186 -4.12 -16.14 -18.21
CA GLY A 186 -2.97 -16.74 -17.52
C GLY A 186 -3.18 -16.53 -16.03
N GLU A 187 -2.85 -17.52 -15.19
CA GLU A 187 -2.64 -17.23 -13.76
C GLU A 187 -1.66 -16.06 -13.69
N ILE A 188 -2.16 -14.88 -13.32
CA ILE A 188 -1.28 -13.77 -12.98
C ILE A 188 -0.63 -14.21 -11.67
N ARG A 189 0.63 -14.65 -11.73
CA ARG A 189 1.45 -14.82 -10.54
C ARG A 189 1.30 -13.55 -9.72
N MET A 190 0.64 -13.63 -8.57
CA MET A 190 0.44 -12.47 -7.72
C MET A 190 1.80 -11.87 -7.41
N SER A 191 1.89 -10.54 -7.51
CA SER A 191 3.16 -9.88 -7.20
C SER A 191 3.53 -10.18 -5.75
N PRO A 192 4.83 -10.24 -5.40
CA PRO A 192 5.25 -10.40 -4.00
C PRO A 192 4.57 -9.40 -3.06
N ARG A 193 4.32 -8.17 -3.53
CA ARG A 193 3.60 -7.14 -2.77
C ARG A 193 2.13 -7.50 -2.51
N THR A 194 1.45 -8.06 -3.52
CA THR A 194 0.05 -8.51 -3.40
C THR A 194 -0.04 -9.66 -2.38
N LEU A 195 0.86 -10.63 -2.49
CA LEU A 195 0.96 -11.76 -1.57
C LEU A 195 1.23 -11.30 -0.13
N LEU A 196 2.14 -10.34 0.08
CA LEU A 196 2.41 -9.80 1.42
C LEU A 196 1.16 -9.16 2.07
N ILE A 197 0.38 -8.42 1.29
CA ILE A 197 -0.87 -7.81 1.77
C ILE A 197 -1.90 -8.89 2.13
N GLU A 198 -2.05 -9.91 1.28
CA GLU A 198 -2.95 -11.02 1.52
C GLU A 198 -2.56 -11.80 2.79
N ALA A 199 -1.26 -12.10 2.96
CA ALA A 199 -0.74 -12.77 4.14
C ALA A 199 -1.03 -11.98 5.43
N SER A 200 -0.99 -10.64 5.39
CA SER A 200 -1.20 -9.80 6.57
C SER A 200 -2.62 -9.88 7.17
N VAL A 201 -3.60 -10.35 6.38
CA VAL A 201 -5.00 -10.50 6.81
C VAL A 201 -5.45 -11.96 6.89
N ALA A 202 -4.61 -12.89 6.41
CA ALA A 202 -4.91 -14.31 6.41
C ALA A 202 -4.76 -14.92 7.82
N PRO A 203 -5.48 -16.02 8.12
CA PRO A 203 -5.20 -16.84 9.29
C PRO A 203 -3.76 -17.35 9.28
N ARG A 204 -3.19 -17.62 10.46
CA ARG A 204 -1.78 -17.99 10.65
C ARG A 204 -1.29 -19.06 9.67
N GLU A 205 -1.99 -20.18 9.57
CA GLU A 205 -1.57 -21.33 8.74
C GLU A 205 -1.57 -20.98 7.25
N GLU A 206 -2.54 -20.20 6.79
CA GLU A 206 -2.63 -19.73 5.40
C GLU A 206 -1.58 -18.64 5.11
N ALA A 207 -1.36 -17.73 6.06
CA ALA A 207 -0.34 -16.68 5.97
C ALA A 207 1.07 -17.28 5.78
N ILE A 208 1.41 -18.34 6.51
CA ILE A 208 2.69 -19.05 6.35
C ILE A 208 2.88 -19.54 4.91
N GLU A 209 1.82 -20.10 4.31
CA GLU A 209 1.88 -20.59 2.93
C GLU A 209 2.01 -19.44 1.91
N ILE A 210 1.31 -18.32 2.14
CA ILE A 210 1.45 -17.14 1.29
C ILE A 210 2.88 -16.57 1.40
N TYR A 211 3.47 -16.51 2.60
CA TYR A 211 4.87 -16.11 2.76
C TYR A 211 5.84 -17.10 2.09
N ASN A 212 5.55 -18.40 2.06
CA ASN A 212 6.34 -19.35 1.28
C ASN A 212 6.35 -18.97 -0.20
N GLN A 213 5.18 -18.64 -0.77
CA GLN A 213 5.08 -18.19 -2.17
C GLN A 213 5.87 -16.89 -2.42
N VAL A 214 5.84 -15.94 -1.48
CA VAL A 214 6.68 -14.73 -1.57
C VAL A 214 8.16 -15.10 -1.62
N LEU A 215 8.59 -16.03 -0.78
CA LEU A 215 9.99 -16.45 -0.68
C LEU A 215 10.47 -17.32 -1.83
N GLU A 216 9.56 -18.04 -2.52
CA GLU A 216 9.87 -18.69 -3.80
C GLU A 216 10.17 -17.67 -4.90
N LEU A 217 9.46 -16.54 -4.90
CA LEU A 217 9.67 -15.45 -5.86
C LEU A 217 10.85 -14.54 -5.48
N GLN A 218 11.02 -14.28 -4.18
CA GLN A 218 12.02 -13.39 -3.61
C GLN A 218 12.62 -14.00 -2.33
N PRO A 219 13.64 -14.89 -2.46
CA PRO A 219 14.23 -15.59 -1.31
C PRO A 219 14.84 -14.69 -0.23
N SER A 220 15.20 -13.45 -0.59
CA SER A 220 15.80 -12.47 0.32
C SER A 220 14.80 -11.41 0.82
N ASN A 221 13.49 -11.63 0.68
CA ASN A 221 12.48 -10.68 1.14
C ASN A 221 12.42 -10.68 2.67
N ALA A 222 12.94 -9.63 3.29
CA ALA A 222 13.07 -9.52 4.76
C ALA A 222 11.70 -9.47 5.47
N GLU A 223 10.70 -8.83 4.87
CA GLU A 223 9.33 -8.76 5.41
C GLU A 223 8.71 -10.16 5.47
N ALA A 224 8.74 -10.92 4.38
CA ALA A 224 8.20 -12.28 4.35
C ALA A 224 8.92 -13.21 5.33
N LEU A 225 10.26 -13.14 5.41
CA LEU A 225 11.02 -13.91 6.39
C LEU A 225 10.66 -13.53 7.83
N ALA A 226 10.61 -12.24 8.15
CA ALA A 226 10.30 -11.77 9.50
C ALA A 226 8.91 -12.20 9.96
N TYR A 227 7.90 -12.01 9.11
CA TYR A 227 6.52 -12.35 9.44
C TYR A 227 6.24 -13.85 9.41
N ARG A 228 6.83 -14.61 8.47
CA ARG A 228 6.76 -16.09 8.52
C ARG A 228 7.41 -16.60 9.79
N GLY A 229 8.60 -16.11 10.12
CA GLY A 229 9.30 -16.43 11.37
C GLY A 229 8.47 -16.12 12.61
N TRP A 230 7.81 -14.96 12.67
CA TRP A 230 6.90 -14.61 13.76
C TRP A 230 5.71 -15.57 13.87
N MET A 231 5.07 -15.91 12.75
CA MET A 231 3.97 -16.88 12.73
C MET A 231 4.43 -18.27 13.17
N LEU A 232 5.62 -18.72 12.75
CA LEU A 232 6.20 -19.99 13.19
C LEU A 232 6.41 -20.04 14.70
N TRP A 233 6.95 -18.96 15.29
CA TRP A 233 7.12 -18.85 16.75
C TRP A 233 5.78 -18.96 17.49
N LEU A 234 4.74 -18.27 17.01
CA LEU A 234 3.39 -18.33 17.61
C LEU A 234 2.79 -19.74 17.60
N GLY A 235 3.20 -20.63 16.69
CA GLY A 235 2.79 -22.04 16.69
C GLY A 235 3.77 -23.00 17.36
N GLY A 236 4.83 -22.49 18.00
CA GLY A 236 5.81 -23.30 18.73
C GLY A 236 6.97 -23.83 17.88
N GLU A 237 7.11 -23.41 16.62
CA GLU A 237 8.22 -23.81 15.74
C GLU A 237 9.43 -22.90 15.90
N LEU A 238 10.05 -22.93 17.08
CA LEU A 238 11.12 -21.99 17.46
C LEU A 238 12.34 -22.05 16.53
N GLU A 239 12.80 -23.23 16.14
CA GLU A 239 14.01 -23.38 15.32
C GLU A 239 13.85 -22.75 13.93
N ASN A 240 12.74 -23.06 13.25
CA ASN A 240 12.40 -22.46 11.95
C ASN A 240 12.20 -20.95 12.08
N SER A 241 11.54 -20.50 13.15
CA SER A 241 11.32 -19.08 13.43
C SER A 241 12.63 -18.30 13.57
N VAL A 242 13.55 -18.78 14.40
CA VAL A 242 14.84 -18.13 14.64
C VAL A 242 15.63 -18.06 13.34
N SER A 243 15.66 -19.15 12.55
CA SER A 243 16.32 -19.17 11.24
C SER A 243 15.76 -18.11 10.29
N ASP A 244 14.44 -17.96 10.23
CA ASP A 244 13.79 -16.98 9.36
C ASP A 244 14.10 -15.55 9.80
N ILE A 245 14.01 -15.25 11.10
CA ILE A 245 14.26 -13.91 11.63
C ILE A 245 15.73 -13.52 11.49
N GLU A 246 16.67 -14.43 11.75
CA GLU A 246 18.10 -14.19 11.53
C GLU A 246 18.39 -13.93 10.04
N SER A 247 17.74 -14.68 9.14
CA SER A 247 17.84 -14.44 7.71
C SER A 247 17.28 -13.07 7.32
N ALA A 248 16.13 -12.67 7.86
CA ALA A 248 15.54 -11.36 7.63
C ALA A 248 16.50 -10.22 8.03
N ILE A 249 17.09 -10.29 9.23
CA ILE A 249 18.07 -9.31 9.72
C ILE A 249 19.35 -9.33 8.88
N THR A 250 19.76 -10.50 8.37
CA THR A 250 20.93 -10.62 7.50
C THR A 250 20.72 -9.96 6.15
N PHE A 251 19.53 -10.14 5.54
CA PHE A 251 19.21 -9.55 4.24
C PHE A 251 18.88 -8.06 4.32
N ASP A 252 18.16 -7.64 5.36
CA ASP A 252 17.89 -6.23 5.65
C ASP A 252 18.10 -5.92 7.14
N PRO A 253 19.33 -5.51 7.51
CA PRO A 253 19.64 -5.11 8.88
C PRO A 253 18.88 -3.87 9.36
N SER A 254 18.25 -3.12 8.46
CA SER A 254 17.49 -1.91 8.76
C SER A 254 15.98 -2.16 8.90
N TYR A 255 15.53 -3.41 8.70
CA TYR A 255 14.13 -3.78 8.81
C TYR A 255 13.68 -3.85 10.29
N PRO A 256 12.86 -2.90 10.78
CA PRO A 256 12.60 -2.77 12.22
C PRO A 256 11.81 -3.94 12.80
N ASP A 257 10.84 -4.47 12.05
CA ASP A 257 9.93 -5.52 12.50
C ASP A 257 10.69 -6.81 12.83
N ALA A 258 11.66 -7.21 11.99
CA ALA A 258 12.51 -8.36 12.26
C ALA A 258 13.29 -8.22 13.57
N ARG A 259 13.81 -7.02 13.86
CA ARG A 259 14.51 -6.74 15.12
C ARG A 259 13.56 -6.77 16.30
N ALA A 260 12.35 -6.22 16.16
CA ALA A 260 11.34 -6.24 17.21
C ALA A 260 10.94 -7.67 17.57
N PHE A 261 10.66 -8.50 16.55
CA PHE A 261 10.36 -9.91 16.73
C PHE A 261 11.53 -10.68 17.34
N SER A 262 12.76 -10.43 16.86
CA SER A 262 13.99 -11.00 17.44
C SER A 262 14.13 -10.64 18.92
N ALA A 263 13.91 -9.38 19.28
CA ALA A 263 13.99 -8.92 20.68
C ALA A 263 12.98 -9.65 21.56
N ILE A 264 11.73 -9.78 21.12
CA ILE A 264 10.67 -10.46 21.86
C ILE A 264 10.99 -11.95 22.05
N ILE A 265 11.42 -12.63 20.98
CA ILE A 265 11.75 -14.05 21.02
C ILE A 265 12.98 -14.28 21.91
N ASN A 266 14.05 -13.51 21.74
CA ASN A 266 15.24 -13.61 22.58
C ASN A 266 14.93 -13.37 24.07
N PHE A 267 14.08 -12.39 24.39
CA PHE A 267 13.64 -12.15 25.75
C PHE A 267 12.90 -13.38 26.34
N ARG A 268 12.02 -14.00 25.56
CA ARG A 268 11.29 -15.22 25.95
C ARG A 268 12.22 -16.42 26.16
N GLU A 269 13.27 -16.53 25.35
CA GLU A 269 14.32 -17.55 25.46
C GLU A 269 15.36 -17.24 26.55
N GLY A 270 15.22 -16.13 27.28
CA GLY A 270 16.12 -15.73 28.36
C GLY A 270 17.44 -15.08 27.91
N LYS A 271 17.57 -14.79 26.61
CA LYS A 271 18.66 -14.07 25.94
C LYS A 271 18.44 -12.56 26.04
N ILE A 272 18.59 -12.03 27.26
CA ILE A 272 18.16 -10.67 27.62
C ILE A 272 19.08 -9.61 27.01
N VAL A 273 20.39 -9.89 26.92
CA VAL A 273 21.36 -8.96 26.34
C VAL A 273 21.08 -8.78 24.84
N GLU A 274 20.88 -9.87 24.12
CA GLU A 274 20.54 -9.87 22.69
C GLU A 274 19.18 -9.20 22.43
N ALA A 275 18.23 -9.32 23.36
CA ALA A 275 16.97 -8.58 23.28
C ALA A 275 17.19 -7.07 23.44
N SER A 276 18.04 -6.66 24.39
CA SER A 276 18.36 -5.25 24.62
C SER A 276 19.11 -4.60 23.46
N GLU A 277 20.06 -5.32 22.86
CA GLU A 277 20.80 -4.86 21.69
C GLU A 277 19.87 -4.59 20.49
N ASN A 278 18.91 -5.49 20.26
CA ASN A 278 17.92 -5.27 19.20
C ASN A 278 17.03 -4.05 19.46
N LEU A 279 16.63 -3.80 20.71
CA LEU A 279 15.86 -2.60 21.07
C LEU A 279 16.66 -1.31 20.86
N LEU A 280 17.94 -1.30 21.24
CA LEU A 280 18.86 -0.17 20.97
C LEU A 280 19.09 0.05 19.47
N LEU A 281 19.08 -1.01 18.67
CA LEU A 281 19.19 -0.87 17.22
C LEU A 281 17.90 -0.29 16.62
N ILE A 282 16.73 -0.74 17.06
CA ILE A 282 15.41 -0.23 16.61
C ILE A 282 15.29 1.28 16.82
N ASP A 283 15.88 1.80 17.89
CA ASP A 283 15.95 3.23 18.22
C ASP A 283 16.63 4.07 17.15
N SER A 284 17.56 3.49 16.38
CA SER A 284 18.23 4.15 15.26
C SER A 284 17.50 3.99 13.93
N LEU A 285 16.40 3.22 13.89
CA LEU A 285 15.66 2.89 12.68
C LEU A 285 14.36 3.68 12.56
N ASN A 286 13.92 3.91 11.32
CA ASN A 286 12.62 4.49 11.05
C ASN A 286 11.50 3.44 11.21
N SER A 287 11.09 3.22 12.46
CA SER A 287 10.07 2.22 12.80
C SER A 287 8.65 2.74 12.54
N SER A 288 7.80 1.85 11.99
CA SER A 288 6.36 2.09 11.83
C SER A 288 5.69 2.38 13.18
N PRO A 289 4.63 3.21 13.24
CA PRO A 289 3.83 3.40 14.46
C PRO A 289 3.37 2.08 15.08
N VAL A 290 3.03 1.08 14.26
CA VAL A 290 2.58 -0.24 14.72
C VAL A 290 3.62 -0.93 15.60
N ILE A 291 4.91 -0.91 15.20
CA ILE A 291 5.99 -1.51 15.98
C ILE A 291 6.28 -0.70 17.23
N LYS A 292 6.25 0.63 17.15
CA LYS A 292 6.41 1.50 18.31
C LYS A 292 5.33 1.23 19.35
N ASP A 293 4.08 1.15 18.91
CA ASP A 293 2.91 0.86 19.76
C ASP A 293 2.96 -0.56 20.34
N LEU A 294 3.41 -1.56 19.55
CA LEU A 294 3.60 -2.93 20.03
C LEU A 294 4.57 -2.98 21.23
N LEU A 295 5.71 -2.33 21.13
CA LEU A 295 6.73 -2.31 22.17
C LEU A 295 6.31 -1.44 23.37
N ALA A 296 5.64 -0.32 23.14
CA ALA A 296 5.19 0.60 24.18
C ALA A 296 3.99 0.07 24.97
N SER A 297 2.96 -0.46 24.30
CA SER A 297 1.74 -0.98 24.94
C SER A 297 2.01 -2.13 25.91
N SER A 298 3.07 -2.90 25.65
CA SER A 298 3.51 -4.02 26.47
C SER A 298 4.57 -3.64 27.51
N ARG A 299 4.97 -2.35 27.59
CA ARG A 299 6.10 -1.89 28.43
C ARG A 299 7.34 -2.77 28.24
N PHE A 300 7.58 -3.18 26.99
CA PHE A 300 8.53 -4.26 26.70
C PHE A 300 9.95 -3.83 27.04
N ARG A 301 10.31 -2.58 26.70
CA ARG A 301 11.62 -2.00 27.03
C ARG A 301 11.87 -1.98 28.53
N GLU A 302 10.89 -1.55 29.33
CA GLU A 302 10.96 -1.58 30.79
C GLU A 302 11.11 -3.00 31.33
N SER A 303 10.43 -3.97 30.72
CA SER A 303 10.52 -5.38 31.11
C SER A 303 11.92 -5.96 30.84
N VAL A 304 12.49 -5.70 29.67
CA VAL A 304 13.88 -6.10 29.33
C VAL A 304 14.88 -5.44 30.29
N SER A 305 14.73 -4.14 30.52
CA SER A 305 15.61 -3.38 31.42
C SER A 305 15.53 -3.86 32.88
N SER A 306 14.34 -4.15 33.38
CA SER A 306 14.14 -4.74 34.72
C SER A 306 14.86 -6.07 34.87
N GLU A 307 14.78 -6.92 33.85
CA GLU A 307 15.41 -8.22 33.87
C GLU A 307 16.94 -8.13 33.80
N LEU A 308 17.50 -7.20 33.01
CA LEU A 308 18.93 -6.89 33.01
C LEU A 308 19.39 -6.46 34.41
N ALA A 309 18.70 -5.51 35.03
CA ALA A 309 19.02 -5.04 36.38
C ALA A 309 18.95 -6.17 37.40
N ARG A 310 17.94 -7.05 37.31
CA ARG A 310 17.80 -8.24 38.18
C ARG A 310 18.98 -9.22 38.04
N LYS A 311 19.54 -9.34 36.84
CA LYS A 311 20.74 -10.16 36.56
C LYS A 311 22.05 -9.48 36.96
N GLY A 312 22.00 -8.22 37.40
CA GLY A 312 23.16 -7.44 37.83
C GLY A 312 23.70 -6.47 36.78
N ASP A 313 23.08 -6.42 35.60
CA ASP A 313 23.52 -5.59 34.47
C ASP A 313 22.84 -4.20 34.50
N LEU A 314 22.95 -3.50 35.63
CA LEU A 314 22.31 -2.19 35.82
C LEU A 314 22.73 -1.15 34.78
N LEU A 315 24.00 -1.19 34.34
CA LEU A 315 24.50 -0.26 33.33
C LEU A 315 23.76 -0.42 32.00
N LEU A 316 23.64 -1.66 31.51
CA LEU A 316 22.90 -1.97 30.28
C LEU A 316 21.40 -1.65 30.44
N ALA A 317 20.83 -1.91 31.62
CA ALA A 317 19.46 -1.57 31.94
C ALA A 317 19.19 -0.06 31.81
N LEU A 318 20.09 0.76 32.36
CA LEU A 318 19.99 2.22 32.29
C LEU A 318 20.26 2.74 30.88
N GLU A 319 21.26 2.19 30.16
CA GLU A 319 21.53 2.54 28.76
C GLU A 319 20.30 2.31 27.86
N LEU A 320 19.64 1.16 28.01
CA LEU A 320 18.44 0.83 27.26
C LEU A 320 17.29 1.82 27.52
N ILE A 321 17.13 2.25 28.76
CA ILE A 321 16.07 3.19 29.14
C ILE A 321 16.41 4.61 28.72
N ASP A 322 17.67 5.03 28.89
CA ASP A 322 18.14 6.36 28.52
C ASP A 322 17.96 6.58 27.01
N SER A 323 18.35 5.60 26.18
CA SER A 323 18.09 5.62 24.73
C SER A 323 16.59 5.78 24.41
N GLY A 324 15.71 5.09 25.15
CA GLY A 324 14.26 5.26 25.00
C GLY A 324 13.78 6.66 25.36
N THR A 325 14.29 7.26 26.44
CA THR A 325 13.91 8.62 26.85
C THR A 325 14.42 9.70 25.89
N GLU A 326 15.55 9.47 25.22
CA GLU A 326 16.08 10.37 24.20
C GLU A 326 15.21 10.35 22.93
N ASN A 327 14.72 9.17 22.54
CA ASN A 327 13.88 9.00 21.35
C ASN A 327 12.41 9.37 21.56
N ASP A 328 11.89 9.18 22.76
CA ASP A 328 10.56 9.62 23.16
C ASP A 328 10.61 10.41 24.48
N PRO A 329 10.98 11.71 24.42
CA PRO A 329 11.03 12.57 25.60
C PRO A 329 9.66 12.83 26.24
N THR A 330 8.58 12.41 25.58
CA THR A 330 7.20 12.58 26.05
C THR A 330 6.64 11.36 26.76
N ASN A 331 7.38 10.26 26.80
CA ASN A 331 6.95 9.03 27.44
C ASN A 331 7.25 9.04 28.93
N SER A 332 6.25 9.43 29.74
CA SER A 332 6.38 9.49 31.20
C SER A 332 6.77 8.15 31.83
N SER A 333 6.34 7.02 31.23
CA SER A 333 6.63 5.68 31.75
C SER A 333 8.12 5.36 31.77
N LEU A 334 8.86 5.78 30.74
CA LEU A 334 10.30 5.54 30.64
C LEU A 334 11.05 6.30 31.74
N PHE A 335 10.68 7.55 32.01
CA PHE A 335 11.25 8.32 33.12
C PHE A 335 10.89 7.73 34.49
N ALA A 336 9.66 7.23 34.64
CA ALA A 336 9.24 6.53 35.86
C ALA A 336 10.09 5.28 36.10
N HIS A 337 10.31 4.49 35.05
CA HIS A 337 11.08 3.26 35.10
C HIS A 337 12.57 3.52 35.34
N ARG A 338 13.14 4.52 34.68
CA ARG A 338 14.51 5.00 34.95
C ARG A 338 14.70 5.34 36.42
N GLY A 339 13.76 6.09 36.99
CA GLY A 339 13.75 6.41 38.41
C GLY A 339 13.75 5.17 39.29
N TRP A 340 12.89 4.20 38.98
CA TRP A 340 12.85 2.93 39.70
C TRP A 340 14.18 2.17 39.66
N LEU A 341 14.79 2.00 38.48
CA LEU A 341 16.08 1.32 38.33
C LEU A 341 17.20 1.97 39.15
N LEU A 342 17.28 3.30 39.13
CA LEU A 342 18.24 4.06 39.91
C LEU A 342 18.03 3.86 41.41
N ALA A 343 16.77 3.86 41.87
CA ALA A 343 16.44 3.69 43.28
C ALA A 343 16.76 2.29 43.81
N ILE A 344 16.45 1.25 43.04
CA ILE A 344 16.67 -0.15 43.48
C ILE A 344 18.12 -0.60 43.39
N SER A 345 19.00 0.22 42.80
CA SER A 345 20.44 -0.06 42.70
C SER A 345 21.14 -0.20 44.07
N GLY A 346 20.56 0.39 45.12
CA GLY A 346 21.15 0.43 46.47
C GLY A 346 22.26 1.48 46.64
N ASP A 347 22.61 2.22 45.59
CA ASP A 347 23.57 3.32 45.66
C ASP A 347 22.86 4.63 46.06
N GLN A 348 23.38 5.30 47.10
CA GLN A 348 22.76 6.51 47.64
C GLN A 348 22.76 7.68 46.65
N GLN A 349 23.80 7.81 45.80
CA GLN A 349 23.89 8.89 44.82
C GLN A 349 22.90 8.64 43.67
N LEU A 350 22.80 7.39 43.20
CA LEU A 350 21.82 7.00 42.19
C LEU A 350 20.38 7.15 42.72
N ALA A 351 20.15 6.85 44.00
CA ALA A 351 18.85 7.09 44.64
C ALA A 351 18.44 8.57 44.59
N GLU A 352 19.36 9.53 44.68
CA GLU A 352 19.01 10.95 44.50
C GLU A 352 18.61 11.26 43.05
N LEU A 353 19.33 10.70 42.07
CA LEU A 353 18.97 10.81 40.65
C LEU A 353 17.62 10.16 40.31
N SER A 354 17.20 9.16 41.10
CA SER A 354 15.87 8.56 40.93
C SER A 354 14.75 9.57 41.09
N LEU A 355 14.85 10.46 42.09
CA LEU A 355 13.83 11.48 42.36
C LEU A 355 13.74 12.49 41.21
N ILE A 356 14.87 12.82 40.57
CA ILE A 356 14.89 13.68 39.39
C ILE A 356 14.10 13.04 38.24
N SER A 357 14.36 11.77 37.96
CA SER A 357 13.67 11.03 36.89
C SER A 357 12.18 10.86 37.18
N LEU A 358 11.82 10.53 38.43
CA LEU A 358 10.42 10.42 38.87
C LEU A 358 9.68 11.77 38.81
N ASN A 359 10.38 12.88 39.10
CA ASN A 359 9.81 14.21 38.92
C ASN A 359 9.56 14.53 37.45
N ALA A 360 10.51 14.26 36.57
CA ALA A 360 10.36 14.47 35.13
C ALA A 360 9.15 13.70 34.58
N SER A 361 8.96 12.44 35.01
CA SER A 361 7.78 11.66 34.67
C SER A 361 6.47 12.34 35.11
N LEU A 362 6.40 12.84 36.34
CA LEU A 362 5.22 13.52 36.88
C LEU A 362 4.98 14.92 36.29
N GLU A 363 6.01 15.56 35.75
CA GLU A 363 5.89 16.81 34.98
C GLU A 363 5.25 16.55 33.62
N ILE A 364 5.64 15.46 32.94
CA ILE A 364 5.06 15.02 31.67
C ILE A 364 3.63 14.53 31.88
N ASN A 365 3.42 13.63 32.84
CA ASN A 365 2.12 13.07 33.18
C ASN A 365 1.90 13.05 34.70
N PRO A 366 1.18 14.05 35.24
CA PRO A 366 0.89 14.11 36.68
C PRO A 366 0.10 12.92 37.23
N GLN A 367 -0.54 12.11 36.39
CA GLN A 367 -1.32 10.93 36.77
C GLN A 367 -0.60 9.62 36.44
N ASP A 368 0.69 9.65 36.07
CA ASP A 368 1.45 8.43 35.80
C ASP A 368 1.46 7.51 37.05
N PRO A 369 0.81 6.32 36.98
CA PRO A 369 0.68 5.46 38.14
C PRO A 369 2.04 4.94 38.65
N TYR A 370 2.98 4.67 37.74
CA TYR A 370 4.30 4.13 38.07
C TYR A 370 5.13 5.19 38.78
N ALA A 371 5.15 6.41 38.23
CA ALA A 371 5.89 7.50 38.85
C ALA A 371 5.39 7.82 40.25
N ILE A 372 4.06 7.84 40.45
CA ILE A 372 3.45 8.07 41.77
C ILE A 372 3.82 6.94 42.74
N ALA A 373 3.63 5.67 42.34
CA ALA A 373 3.91 4.52 43.20
C ALA A 373 5.40 4.42 43.56
N TYR A 374 6.28 4.50 42.58
CA TYR A 374 7.73 4.44 42.79
C TYR A 374 8.21 5.61 43.64
N LYS A 375 7.69 6.81 43.44
CA LYS A 375 8.05 7.95 44.30
C LYS A 375 7.59 7.77 45.74
N ALA A 376 6.39 7.22 45.96
CA ALA A 376 5.93 6.88 47.30
C ALA A 376 6.88 5.89 48.00
N LEU A 377 7.29 4.85 47.28
CA LEU A 377 8.22 3.81 47.77
C LEU A 377 9.59 4.39 48.10
N VAL A 378 10.20 5.07 47.14
CA VAL A 378 11.54 5.67 47.27
C VAL A 378 11.58 6.65 48.43
N GLU A 379 10.60 7.54 48.53
CA GLU A 379 10.54 8.50 49.63
C GLU A 379 10.37 7.81 51.00
N ALA A 380 9.57 6.75 51.11
CA ALA A 380 9.37 6.05 52.38
C ALA A 380 10.55 5.19 52.79
N LYS A 381 11.10 4.40 51.85
CA LYS A 381 12.01 3.28 52.14
C LYS A 381 13.47 3.66 52.03
N ILE A 382 13.81 4.58 51.12
CA ILE A 382 15.20 4.97 50.87
C ILE A 382 15.52 6.28 51.60
N PHE A 383 14.61 7.25 51.54
CA PHE A 383 14.84 8.58 52.14
C PHE A 383 14.17 8.80 53.50
N GLU A 384 13.41 7.82 54.00
CA GLU A 384 12.68 7.89 55.28
C GLU A 384 11.72 9.11 55.41
N LYS A 385 11.28 9.67 54.29
CA LYS A 385 10.37 10.83 54.19
C LYS A 385 8.90 10.40 54.20
N MET A 386 8.47 9.78 55.30
CA MET A 386 7.13 9.19 55.42
C MET A 386 5.97 10.19 55.15
N ASN A 387 6.11 11.45 55.59
CA ASN A 387 5.09 12.48 55.33
C ASN A 387 4.94 12.85 53.86
N SER A 388 6.04 12.80 53.10
CA SER A 388 6.04 13.05 51.66
C SER A 388 5.45 11.85 50.92
N SER A 389 5.92 10.64 51.27
CA SER A 389 5.40 9.37 50.73
C SER A 389 3.87 9.26 50.87
N LYS A 390 3.32 9.55 52.05
CA LYS A 390 1.85 9.54 52.28
C LYS A 390 1.07 10.38 51.28
N LYS A 391 1.60 11.52 50.82
CA LYS A 391 0.93 12.34 49.81
C LYS A 391 0.83 11.62 48.47
N TYR A 392 1.89 10.91 48.07
CA TYR A 392 1.90 10.13 46.83
C TYR A 392 1.05 8.87 46.95
N VAL A 393 1.01 8.22 48.12
CA VAL A 393 0.09 7.11 48.39
C VAL A 393 -1.37 7.55 48.21
N GLU A 394 -1.77 8.68 48.81
CA GLU A 394 -3.14 9.18 48.65
C GLU A 394 -3.44 9.59 47.20
N LYS A 395 -2.44 10.17 46.51
CA LYS A 395 -2.54 10.45 45.07
C LYS A 395 -2.72 9.18 44.24
N PHE A 396 -2.02 8.09 44.59
CA PHE A 396 -2.14 6.79 43.92
C PHE A 396 -3.52 6.16 44.15
N LYS A 397 -4.04 6.20 45.38
CA LYS A 397 -5.39 5.73 45.72
C LYS A 397 -6.50 6.46 44.95
N ALA A 398 -6.27 7.72 44.60
CA ALA A 398 -7.21 8.54 43.86
C ALA A 398 -7.22 8.25 42.34
N LEU A 399 -6.32 7.41 41.83
CA LEU A 399 -6.31 7.02 40.43
C LEU A 399 -7.54 6.15 40.10
N PRO A 400 -8.17 6.33 38.92
CA PRO A 400 -9.40 5.62 38.57
C PRO A 400 -9.18 4.10 38.40
N ASN A 401 -8.04 3.70 37.81
CA ASN A 401 -7.69 2.30 37.54
C ASN A 401 -6.17 2.09 37.73
N PRO A 402 -5.67 2.04 38.98
CA PRO A 402 -4.26 1.79 39.23
C PRO A 402 -3.86 0.37 38.78
N PRO A 403 -2.67 0.18 38.17
CA PRO A 403 -2.15 -1.15 37.82
C PRO A 403 -2.12 -2.08 39.03
N LEU A 404 -2.64 -3.31 38.88
CA LEU A 404 -2.74 -4.29 39.97
C LEU A 404 -1.37 -4.60 40.60
N GLU A 405 -0.35 -4.75 39.77
CA GLU A 405 1.04 -5.00 40.21
C GLU A 405 1.57 -3.91 41.17
N LEU A 406 1.21 -2.65 40.93
CA LEU A 406 1.62 -1.53 41.79
C LEU A 406 0.82 -1.50 43.09
N VAL A 407 -0.46 -1.86 43.05
CA VAL A 407 -1.29 -2.02 44.26
C VAL A 407 -0.70 -3.10 45.16
N GLU A 408 -0.32 -4.24 44.59
CA GLU A 408 0.31 -5.34 45.31
C GLU A 408 1.67 -4.94 45.88
N LEU A 409 2.53 -4.30 45.06
CA LEU A 409 3.83 -3.80 45.49
C LEU A 409 3.72 -2.85 46.68
N LEU A 410 2.83 -1.85 46.62
CA LEU A 410 2.65 -0.89 47.71
C LEU A 410 2.07 -1.55 48.97
N ARG A 411 1.19 -2.55 48.83
CA ARG A 411 0.66 -3.31 49.98
C ARG A 411 1.75 -4.17 50.63
N LEU A 412 2.56 -4.86 49.83
CA LEU A 412 3.69 -5.66 50.33
C LEU A 412 4.67 -4.79 51.12
N GLU A 413 4.87 -3.56 50.67
CA GLU A 413 5.74 -2.59 51.33
C GLU A 413 5.08 -1.84 52.51
N GLY A 414 3.81 -2.13 52.81
CA GLY A 414 3.07 -1.53 53.93
C GLY A 414 2.67 -0.07 53.72
N LEU A 415 2.54 0.37 52.46
CA LEU A 415 2.14 1.72 52.09
C LEU A 415 0.65 1.85 51.72
N LEU A 416 -0.05 0.76 51.41
CA LEU A 416 -1.48 0.74 51.09
C LEU A 416 -2.33 0.01 52.13
#